data_AF-H0GZK9-F1
#
_entry.id   AF-H0GZK9-F1
#
_cell.length_a   1.000
_cell.length_b   1.000
_cell.length_c   1.000
_cell.angle_alpha   90.00
_cell.angle_beta   90.00
_cell.angle_gamma   90.00
#
_symmetry.space_group_name_H-M   'P 1'
#
loop_
_entity.id
_entity.type
_entity.pdbx_description
1 polymer ?
#
loop_
_entity_poly.entity_id
_entity_poly.type
_entity_poly.pdbx_seq_one_letter_code
_entity_poly.pdbx_strand_id
1 'polypeptide(L)'
;MARQGGFYAVRKGRETGIFNTWDECKNQVNGYGGAVFKKFDNYNQAMSFVGHSNNASNHASLGRSGSHHVSRPHSAQKRFQGKNLSPSPYSSLASSSRSSLRSANKNAYYSVKSSFPDVESKIFDNWKDCQDYVKHKRGVTFKKFENQSAAEDFINGVSACDYTLMNIPRDVFESRYKLSSNIIYDKSMNVYCDGSSFGNGTSSSRAGYGAYFEGAPEENISEPLMSGAQTNNRAEIEAVSEALKENMG
;
A
#
# COMPACT_ATOMS: atom_id res chain seq x y z
N MET A 1 -17.41 -11.28 -20.25
CA MET A 1 -16.39 -10.65 -21.12
C MET A 1 -15.10 -10.53 -20.33
N ALA A 2 -14.04 -11.23 -20.75
CA ALA A 2 -12.75 -11.24 -20.06
C ALA A 2 -12.13 -9.84 -20.11
N ARG A 3 -11.71 -9.31 -18.96
CA ARG A 3 -11.01 -8.01 -18.88
C ARG A 3 -9.70 -8.14 -19.66
N GLN A 4 -9.53 -7.35 -20.72
CA GLN A 4 -8.27 -7.24 -21.46
C GLN A 4 -7.13 -7.02 -20.45
N GLY A 5 -6.20 -7.96 -20.37
CA GLY A 5 -5.04 -7.87 -19.50
C GLY A 5 -4.21 -6.62 -19.84
N GLY A 6 -3.75 -5.89 -18.81
CA GLY A 6 -2.88 -4.75 -19.02
C GLY A 6 -1.45 -5.16 -19.42
N PHE A 7 -0.70 -4.22 -19.97
CA PHE A 7 0.68 -4.39 -20.44
C PHE A 7 1.68 -4.09 -19.32
N TYR A 8 2.66 -4.95 -19.12
CA TYR A 8 3.71 -4.78 -18.12
C TYR A 8 5.01 -4.39 -18.81
N ALA A 9 5.46 -3.16 -18.60
CA ALA A 9 6.69 -2.66 -19.19
C ALA A 9 7.85 -2.79 -18.20
N VAL A 10 8.94 -3.45 -18.60
CA VAL A 10 10.18 -3.57 -17.83
C VAL A 10 11.25 -2.73 -18.50
N ARG A 11 11.67 -1.66 -17.82
CA ARG A 11 12.77 -0.79 -18.26
C ARG A 11 14.13 -1.25 -17.71
N LYS A 12 14.13 -1.95 -16.56
CA LYS A 12 15.34 -2.58 -15.99
C LYS A 12 14.96 -3.90 -15.34
N GLY A 13 15.59 -4.98 -15.76
CA GLY A 13 15.32 -6.34 -15.30
C GLY A 13 16.28 -7.31 -15.98
N ARG A 14 16.02 -8.62 -15.85
CA ARG A 14 16.75 -9.66 -16.60
C ARG A 14 16.57 -9.45 -18.10
N GLU A 15 15.33 -9.25 -18.54
CA GLU A 15 15.00 -8.82 -19.90
C GLU A 15 14.13 -7.55 -19.85
N THR A 16 14.43 -6.59 -20.72
CA THR A 16 13.66 -5.36 -20.88
C THR A 16 12.66 -5.52 -22.03
N GLY A 17 11.46 -4.97 -21.89
CA GLY A 17 10.41 -5.12 -22.90
C GLY A 17 9.01 -4.94 -22.33
N ILE A 18 8.00 -5.27 -23.14
CA ILE A 18 6.59 -5.23 -22.76
C ILE A 18 6.06 -6.66 -22.71
N PHE A 19 5.45 -7.05 -21.60
CA PHE A 19 4.89 -8.37 -21.33
C PHE A 19 3.37 -8.29 -21.19
N ASN A 20 2.67 -9.34 -21.59
CA ASN A 20 1.20 -9.37 -21.56
C ASN A 20 0.64 -10.00 -20.29
N THR A 21 1.50 -10.63 -19.48
CA THR A 21 1.13 -11.26 -18.21
C THR A 21 2.02 -10.81 -17.06
N TRP A 22 1.49 -10.88 -15.84
CA TRP A 22 2.27 -10.58 -14.64
C TRP A 22 3.37 -11.61 -14.41
N ASP A 23 3.12 -12.89 -14.70
CA ASP A 23 4.11 -13.96 -14.48
C ASP A 23 5.36 -13.76 -15.35
N GLU A 24 5.17 -13.36 -16.62
CA GLU A 24 6.28 -12.96 -17.50
C GLU A 24 7.05 -11.77 -16.94
N CYS A 25 6.38 -10.68 -16.55
CA CYS A 25 7.03 -9.52 -15.95
C CYS A 25 7.79 -9.88 -14.66
N LYS A 26 7.17 -10.70 -13.80
CA LYS A 26 7.71 -11.12 -12.50
C LYS A 26 9.00 -11.90 -12.68
N ASN A 27 9.07 -12.79 -13.67
CA ASN A 27 10.30 -13.53 -14.00
C ASN A 27 11.46 -12.59 -14.35
N GLN A 28 11.19 -11.40 -14.88
CA GLN A 28 12.24 -10.44 -15.24
C GLN A 28 12.73 -9.59 -14.07
N VAL A 29 11.88 -9.32 -13.08
CA VAL A 29 12.19 -8.33 -12.02
C VAL A 29 12.43 -8.96 -10.65
N ASN A 30 11.85 -10.13 -10.38
CA ASN A 30 11.90 -10.75 -9.05
C ASN A 30 13.34 -11.16 -8.69
N GLY A 31 13.89 -10.58 -7.63
CA GLY A 31 15.29 -10.80 -7.21
C GLY A 31 16.34 -10.12 -8.09
N TYR A 32 15.95 -9.23 -9.02
CA TYR A 32 16.91 -8.43 -9.81
C TYR A 32 17.16 -7.08 -9.12
N GLY A 33 18.42 -6.82 -8.76
CA GLY A 33 18.82 -5.61 -8.04
C GLY A 33 18.55 -4.32 -8.82
N GLY A 34 17.63 -3.50 -8.32
CA GLY A 34 17.26 -2.22 -8.95
C GLY A 34 16.42 -2.39 -10.21
N ALA A 35 15.58 -3.42 -10.27
CA ALA A 35 14.60 -3.58 -11.35
C ALA A 35 13.60 -2.41 -11.40
N VAL A 36 13.17 -2.04 -12.62
CA VAL A 36 12.22 -0.96 -12.86
C VAL A 36 11.17 -1.43 -13.85
N PHE A 37 9.92 -1.52 -13.39
CA PHE A 37 8.78 -1.94 -14.20
C PHE A 37 7.51 -1.16 -13.83
N LYS A 38 6.52 -1.13 -14.74
CA LYS A 38 5.21 -0.50 -14.53
C LYS A 38 4.13 -1.16 -15.39
N LYS A 39 2.90 -1.27 -14.87
CA LYS A 39 1.72 -1.72 -15.62
C LYS A 39 1.03 -0.53 -16.31
N PHE A 40 0.60 -0.72 -17.54
CA PHE A 40 -0.16 0.22 -18.36
C PHE A 40 -1.39 -0.46 -18.94
N ASP A 41 -2.44 0.31 -19.19
CA ASP A 41 -3.64 -0.19 -19.85
C ASP A 41 -3.55 -0.07 -21.39
N ASN A 42 -2.53 0.63 -21.90
CA ASN A 42 -2.27 0.83 -23.32
C ASN A 42 -0.82 0.48 -23.68
N TYR A 43 -0.63 -0.27 -24.78
CA TYR A 43 0.67 -0.66 -25.32
C TYR A 43 1.59 0.53 -25.64
N ASN A 44 1.05 1.62 -26.17
CA ASN A 44 1.85 2.81 -26.55
C ASN A 44 2.47 3.50 -25.34
N GLN A 45 1.76 3.52 -24.20
CA GLN A 45 2.28 4.03 -22.94
C GLN A 45 3.36 3.10 -22.37
N ALA A 46 3.16 1.78 -22.47
CA ALA A 46 4.16 0.78 -22.09
C ALA A 46 5.43 0.91 -22.93
N MET A 47 5.31 1.11 -24.24
CA MET A 47 6.45 1.30 -25.15
C MET A 47 7.24 2.56 -24.82
N SER A 48 6.54 3.66 -24.54
CA SER A 48 7.19 4.92 -24.13
C SER A 48 7.97 4.77 -22.83
N PHE A 49 7.52 3.89 -21.92
CA PHE A 49 8.18 3.62 -20.65
C PHE A 49 9.45 2.77 -20.77
N VAL A 50 9.50 1.82 -21.72
CA VAL A 50 10.70 0.98 -21.91
C VAL A 50 11.84 1.81 -22.51
N GLY A 51 11.53 2.80 -23.36
CA GLY A 51 12.43 3.90 -23.76
C GLY A 51 13.79 3.47 -24.32
N HIS A 52 13.87 3.41 -25.66
CA HIS A 52 15.06 3.25 -26.52
C HIS A 52 16.34 2.71 -25.87
N SER A 53 16.65 1.44 -26.17
CA SER A 53 17.97 0.87 -26.01
C SER A 53 19.03 1.80 -26.61
N ASN A 54 19.94 2.29 -25.77
CA ASN A 54 21.19 2.90 -26.19
C ASN A 54 21.96 1.88 -27.04
N ASN A 55 21.93 2.06 -28.36
CA ASN A 55 22.95 1.53 -29.26
C ASN A 55 23.60 2.74 -29.92
N ALA A 56 24.88 2.96 -29.63
CA ALA A 56 25.64 4.07 -30.15
C ALA A 56 25.90 3.88 -31.65
N SER A 57 25.53 4.87 -32.47
CA SER A 57 26.21 5.13 -33.73
C SER A 57 26.15 6.62 -34.08
N ASN A 58 27.33 7.13 -34.40
CA ASN A 58 27.61 8.45 -34.94
C ASN A 58 26.69 8.77 -36.13
N HIS A 59 26.06 9.95 -36.14
CA HIS A 59 26.07 10.80 -37.33
C HIS A 59 25.86 12.27 -36.98
N ALA A 60 26.58 13.09 -37.73
CA ALA A 60 26.95 14.46 -37.42
C ALA A 60 25.81 15.51 -37.52
N SER A 61 26.01 16.58 -36.75
CA SER A 61 25.82 18.00 -37.07
C SER A 61 24.53 18.44 -37.79
N LEU A 62 23.77 19.29 -37.09
CA LEU A 62 23.44 20.66 -37.54
C LEU A 62 22.97 21.46 -36.31
N GLY A 63 23.77 22.46 -35.91
CA GLY A 63 23.53 23.24 -34.71
C GLY A 63 22.69 24.49 -34.94
N ARG A 64 22.28 25.15 -33.85
CA ARG A 64 22.54 26.58 -33.63
C ARG A 64 22.30 26.99 -32.17
N SER A 65 23.38 27.52 -31.57
CA SER A 65 23.52 28.61 -30.59
C SER A 65 22.56 28.83 -29.41
N GLY A 66 23.15 28.86 -28.21
CA GLY A 66 22.60 29.52 -27.01
C GLY A 66 23.51 29.45 -25.77
N SER A 67 24.68 30.07 -25.85
CA SER A 67 25.67 30.36 -24.78
C SER A 67 25.08 30.63 -23.37
N HIS A 68 25.62 29.97 -22.32
CA HIS A 68 26.25 30.68 -21.19
C HIS A 68 27.28 29.81 -20.45
N HIS A 69 28.49 30.35 -20.41
CA HIS A 69 29.74 29.85 -19.84
C HIS A 69 29.82 30.16 -18.34
N VAL A 70 30.17 29.18 -17.50
CA VAL A 70 31.04 29.42 -16.33
C VAL A 70 32.02 28.24 -16.21
N SER A 71 33.30 28.56 -16.10
CA SER A 71 34.42 27.64 -16.24
C SER A 71 35.12 27.34 -14.91
N ARG A 72 35.42 26.03 -14.71
CA ARG A 72 36.69 25.43 -14.21
C ARG A 72 37.04 25.53 -12.71
N PRO A 73 38.00 24.73 -12.19
CA PRO A 73 38.83 23.70 -12.85
C PRO A 73 38.89 22.31 -12.18
N HIS A 74 39.46 21.38 -12.96
CA HIS A 74 40.03 20.07 -12.65
C HIS A 74 41.05 20.01 -11.50
N SER A 75 41.08 18.88 -10.79
CA SER A 75 42.32 18.16 -10.50
C SER A 75 42.08 16.64 -10.44
N ALA A 76 43.11 15.90 -10.85
CA ALA A 76 43.06 14.53 -11.32
C ALA A 76 43.52 13.49 -10.26
N GLN A 77 43.00 12.27 -10.44
CA GLN A 77 43.65 10.96 -10.25
C GLN A 77 44.41 10.65 -8.94
N LYS A 78 43.97 9.58 -8.25
CA LYS A 78 44.79 8.36 -8.11
C LYS A 78 43.99 7.16 -7.57
N ARG A 79 44.05 6.06 -8.34
CA ARG A 79 43.79 4.68 -7.88
C ARG A 79 44.90 4.28 -6.92
N PHE A 80 44.55 3.61 -5.82
CA PHE A 80 45.46 2.70 -5.12
C PHE A 80 44.70 1.43 -4.70
N GLN A 81 45.31 0.29 -5.01
CA GLN A 81 44.94 -1.05 -4.56
C GLN A 81 45.40 -1.25 -3.10
N GLY A 82 44.61 -1.98 -2.31
CA GLY A 82 44.97 -2.47 -0.97
C GLY A 82 43.82 -3.30 -0.41
N LYS A 83 43.78 -4.60 -0.70
CA LYS A 83 44.21 -5.71 0.20
C LYS A 83 43.22 -5.99 1.35
N ASN A 84 42.67 -7.20 1.26
CA ASN A 84 41.88 -7.93 2.24
C ASN A 84 42.45 -7.90 3.66
N LEU A 85 41.57 -7.74 4.65
CA LEU A 85 41.71 -8.30 6.00
C LEU A 85 40.34 -8.82 6.46
N SER A 86 40.40 -10.00 7.08
CA SER A 86 39.37 -11.00 7.42
C SER A 86 38.26 -10.58 8.41
N PRO A 87 37.07 -11.20 8.33
CA PRO A 87 36.21 -11.46 9.48
C PRO A 87 36.63 -12.75 10.21
N SER A 88 36.74 -12.66 11.53
CA SER A 88 36.98 -13.76 12.47
C SER A 88 35.67 -14.52 12.80
N PRO A 89 35.65 -15.59 13.62
CA PRO A 89 35.37 -16.94 13.12
C PRO A 89 34.15 -17.54 13.83
N TYR A 90 33.26 -18.19 13.09
CA TYR A 90 32.56 -19.33 13.70
C TYR A 90 32.39 -20.44 12.67
N SER A 91 33.02 -21.54 13.03
CA SER A 91 33.18 -22.78 12.32
C SER A 91 31.86 -23.43 11.93
N SER A 92 31.85 -23.90 10.68
CA SER A 92 31.07 -25.02 10.18
C SER A 92 31.08 -26.22 11.13
N LEU A 93 29.95 -26.92 11.25
CA LEU A 93 29.92 -28.39 11.29
C LEU A 93 28.54 -28.93 10.93
N ALA A 94 28.54 -29.69 9.84
CA ALA A 94 27.81 -30.92 9.59
C ALA A 94 26.26 -30.91 9.62
N SER A 95 25.73 -31.07 8.41
CA SER A 95 24.53 -31.85 8.10
C SER A 95 24.42 -33.08 9.01
N SER A 96 23.34 -33.14 9.78
CA SER A 96 22.84 -34.38 10.36
C SER A 96 21.33 -34.39 10.21
N SER A 97 20.89 -35.37 9.45
CA SER A 97 19.52 -35.80 9.23
C SER A 97 18.71 -35.74 10.52
N ARG A 98 17.75 -34.81 10.60
CA ARG A 98 16.73 -34.81 11.65
C ARG A 98 15.37 -34.70 10.99
N SER A 99 14.82 -35.89 10.76
CA SER A 99 13.41 -36.24 10.87
C SER A 99 12.49 -35.13 11.35
N SER A 100 11.47 -34.85 10.52
CA SER A 100 10.09 -34.55 10.93
C SER A 100 9.89 -34.28 12.42
N LEU A 101 10.00 -33.02 12.81
CA LEU A 101 9.28 -32.48 13.96
C LEU A 101 8.56 -31.22 13.48
N ARG A 102 7.49 -31.43 12.69
CA ARG A 102 6.44 -30.43 12.58
C ARG A 102 5.89 -30.25 13.99
N SER A 103 6.28 -29.16 14.64
CA SER A 103 5.75 -28.76 15.94
C SER A 103 4.23 -28.69 15.83
N ALA A 104 3.59 -29.68 16.45
CA ALA A 104 2.17 -29.72 16.69
C ALA A 104 1.79 -28.52 17.58
N ASN A 105 0.62 -27.96 17.30
CA ASN A 105 -0.08 -26.92 18.05
C ASN A 105 0.28 -25.44 17.73
N LYS A 106 -0.39 -24.89 16.72
CA LYS A 106 -0.89 -23.51 16.80
C LYS A 106 -2.39 -23.58 16.50
N ASN A 107 -3.23 -23.51 17.52
CA ASN A 107 -4.66 -23.26 17.36
C ASN A 107 -4.80 -21.91 16.64
N ALA A 108 -4.91 -21.97 15.32
CA ALA A 108 -5.08 -20.79 14.48
C ALA A 108 -6.54 -20.75 14.06
N TYR A 109 -7.18 -19.62 14.33
CA TYR A 109 -8.57 -19.39 13.96
C TYR A 109 -8.59 -18.50 12.71
N TYR A 110 -9.45 -18.81 11.76
CA TYR A 110 -9.61 -18.06 10.52
C TYR A 110 -11.04 -17.56 10.44
N SER A 111 -11.23 -16.27 10.66
CA SER A 111 -12.56 -15.66 10.57
C SER A 111 -12.80 -15.14 9.17
N VAL A 112 -14.02 -15.33 8.69
CA VAL A 112 -14.55 -14.74 7.46
C VAL A 112 -15.73 -13.86 7.86
N LYS A 113 -15.65 -12.56 7.56
CA LYS A 113 -16.71 -11.58 7.72
C LYS A 113 -17.29 -11.24 6.35
N SER A 114 -18.60 -11.34 6.21
CA SER A 114 -19.32 -10.95 5.01
C SER A 114 -19.83 -9.51 5.11
N SER A 115 -19.81 -8.78 3.99
CA SER A 115 -20.51 -7.49 3.84
C SER A 115 -21.91 -7.64 3.25
N PHE A 116 -22.32 -8.87 2.89
CA PHE A 116 -23.61 -9.19 2.30
C PHE A 116 -24.44 -10.10 3.23
N PRO A 117 -25.75 -9.85 3.41
CA PRO A 117 -26.61 -10.69 4.26
C PRO A 117 -26.67 -12.16 3.82
N ASP A 118 -26.57 -12.42 2.51
CA ASP A 118 -26.71 -13.76 1.92
C ASP A 118 -25.48 -14.65 2.12
N VAL A 119 -24.37 -14.09 2.63
CA VAL A 119 -23.15 -14.83 2.87
C VAL A 119 -22.85 -14.84 4.36
N GLU A 120 -22.81 -16.04 4.93
CA GLU A 120 -22.58 -16.26 6.35
C GLU A 120 -21.17 -15.83 6.77
N SER A 121 -21.06 -15.14 7.91
CA SER A 121 -19.78 -14.93 8.57
C SER A 121 -19.43 -16.14 9.43
N LYS A 122 -18.21 -16.68 9.31
CA LYS A 122 -17.85 -17.98 9.92
C LYS A 122 -16.40 -18.02 10.37
N ILE A 123 -16.14 -18.78 11.44
CA ILE A 123 -14.80 -19.08 11.95
C ILE A 123 -14.42 -20.51 11.58
N PHE A 124 -13.20 -20.71 11.13
CA PHE A 124 -12.60 -22.01 10.83
C PHE A 124 -11.38 -22.23 11.73
N ASP A 125 -11.16 -23.47 12.16
CA ASP A 125 -9.98 -23.91 12.92
C ASP A 125 -8.80 -24.32 12.01
N ASN A 126 -9.02 -24.31 10.70
CA ASN A 126 -8.03 -24.70 9.72
C ASN A 126 -8.11 -23.84 8.45
N TRP A 127 -6.94 -23.66 7.81
CA TRP A 127 -6.82 -22.83 6.62
C TRP A 127 -7.53 -23.45 5.40
N LYS A 128 -7.56 -24.78 5.28
CA LYS A 128 -8.09 -25.45 4.09
C LYS A 128 -9.58 -25.16 3.91
N ASP A 129 -10.34 -25.27 4.98
CA ASP A 129 -11.79 -25.03 4.97
C ASP A 129 -12.10 -23.54 4.81
N CYS A 130 -11.34 -22.66 5.48
CA CYS A 130 -11.44 -21.22 5.26
C CYS A 130 -11.20 -20.87 3.78
N GLN A 131 -10.16 -21.44 3.17
CA GLN A 131 -9.81 -21.19 1.78
C GLN A 131 -10.89 -21.68 0.82
N ASP A 132 -11.40 -22.90 1.03
CA ASP A 132 -12.48 -23.46 0.23
C ASP A 132 -13.77 -22.68 0.37
N TYR A 133 -14.01 -22.09 1.55
CA TYR A 133 -15.15 -21.22 1.77
C TYR A 133 -15.05 -19.89 1.01
N VAL A 134 -13.88 -19.24 0.99
CA VAL A 134 -13.74 -17.88 0.42
C VAL A 134 -13.48 -17.86 -1.08
N LYS A 135 -12.89 -18.90 -1.68
CA LYS A 135 -12.35 -18.89 -3.07
C LYS A 135 -13.33 -18.50 -4.18
N HIS A 136 -14.64 -18.58 -3.93
CA HIS A 136 -15.69 -18.21 -4.89
C HIS A 136 -16.71 -17.21 -4.34
N LYS A 137 -16.39 -16.52 -3.23
CA LYS A 137 -17.25 -15.52 -2.62
C LYS A 137 -16.69 -14.11 -2.82
N ARG A 138 -17.55 -13.16 -3.17
CA ARG A 138 -17.21 -11.72 -3.27
C ARG A 138 -17.72 -10.98 -2.03
N GLY A 139 -17.07 -9.87 -1.68
CA GLY A 139 -17.45 -9.06 -0.51
C GLY A 139 -17.24 -9.74 0.84
N VAL A 140 -16.36 -10.74 0.89
CA VAL A 140 -15.90 -11.37 2.13
C VAL A 140 -14.50 -10.91 2.47
N THR A 141 -14.27 -10.61 3.74
CA THR A 141 -12.96 -10.30 4.31
C THR A 141 -12.59 -11.43 5.26
N PHE A 142 -11.36 -11.91 5.24
CA PHE A 142 -10.92 -12.95 6.16
C PHE A 142 -9.60 -12.61 6.82
N LYS A 143 -9.39 -13.11 8.04
CA LYS A 143 -8.19 -12.86 8.84
C LYS A 143 -7.88 -14.05 9.75
N LYS A 144 -6.59 -14.27 9.98
CA LYS A 144 -6.07 -15.29 10.90
C LYS A 144 -5.85 -14.69 12.29
N PHE A 145 -6.21 -15.44 13.33
CA PHE A 145 -6.09 -15.10 14.73
C PHE A 145 -5.43 -16.24 15.51
N GLU A 146 -4.81 -15.89 16.63
CA GLU A 146 -4.15 -16.84 17.54
C GLU A 146 -5.10 -17.36 18.62
N ASN A 147 -6.26 -16.73 18.80
CA ASN A 147 -7.27 -17.11 19.79
C ASN A 147 -8.69 -16.93 19.22
N GLN A 148 -9.63 -17.70 19.75
CA GLN A 148 -11.03 -17.73 19.28
C GLN A 148 -11.75 -16.40 19.55
N SER A 149 -11.52 -15.77 20.70
CA SER A 149 -12.16 -14.50 21.06
C SER A 149 -11.87 -13.41 20.03
N ALA A 150 -10.61 -13.23 19.62
CA ALA A 150 -10.24 -12.24 18.62
C ALA A 150 -10.84 -12.56 17.22
N ALA A 151 -11.04 -13.85 16.92
CA ALA A 151 -11.73 -14.30 15.72
C ALA A 151 -13.24 -13.97 15.75
N GLU A 152 -13.88 -14.10 16.90
CA GLU A 152 -15.28 -13.70 17.13
C GLU A 152 -15.45 -12.18 17.06
N ASP A 153 -14.55 -11.43 17.72
CA ASP A 153 -14.52 -9.97 17.69
C ASP A 153 -14.50 -9.45 16.24
N PHE A 154 -13.67 -10.04 15.39
CA PHE A 154 -13.60 -9.67 13.98
C PHE A 154 -14.93 -9.85 13.23
N ILE A 155 -15.65 -10.95 13.46
CA ILE A 155 -16.96 -11.19 12.84
C ILE A 155 -17.99 -10.20 13.36
N ASN A 156 -17.99 -9.96 14.66
CA ASN A 156 -18.88 -9.01 15.33
C ASN A 156 -18.55 -7.55 14.97
N GLY A 157 -17.47 -7.30 14.22
CA GLY A 157 -17.01 -5.96 13.90
C GLY A 157 -16.47 -5.21 15.12
N VAL A 158 -16.14 -5.92 16.19
CA VAL A 158 -15.41 -5.38 17.34
C VAL A 158 -13.98 -5.16 16.87
N SER A 159 -13.65 -3.90 16.58
CA SER A 159 -12.28 -3.50 16.29
C SER A 159 -11.41 -3.72 17.54
N ALA A 160 -10.13 -4.02 17.33
CA ALA A 160 -9.16 -4.18 18.39
C ALA A 160 -9.19 -2.95 19.30
N CYS A 161 -9.71 -3.12 20.51
CA CYS A 161 -9.62 -2.25 21.68
C CYS A 161 -9.09 -0.84 21.37
N ASP A 162 -9.88 0.03 20.73
CA ASP A 162 -9.43 1.40 20.41
C ASP A 162 -8.94 2.13 21.67
N TYR A 163 -9.54 1.80 22.83
CA TYR A 163 -9.10 2.21 24.15
C TYR A 163 -7.64 1.82 24.49
N THR A 164 -7.15 0.67 24.05
CA THR A 164 -5.74 0.26 24.18
C THR A 164 -4.83 1.13 23.32
N LEU A 165 -5.24 1.44 22.09
CA LEU A 165 -4.46 2.33 21.20
C LEU A 165 -4.40 3.77 21.73
N MET A 166 -5.50 4.23 22.34
CA MET A 166 -5.60 5.53 22.99
C MET A 166 -5.00 5.56 24.40
N ASN A 167 -4.56 4.41 24.92
CA ASN A 167 -4.05 4.24 26.28
C ASN A 167 -5.04 4.76 27.36
N ILE A 168 -6.33 4.45 27.20
CA ILE A 168 -7.38 4.77 28.17
C ILE A 168 -8.12 3.51 28.62
N PRO A 169 -8.72 3.51 29.83
CA PRO A 169 -9.57 2.41 30.28
C PRO A 169 -10.79 2.19 29.37
N ARG A 170 -11.23 0.93 29.25
CA ARG A 170 -12.37 0.54 28.40
C ARG A 170 -13.66 1.26 28.77
N ASP A 171 -13.96 1.36 30.06
CA ASP A 171 -15.13 2.06 30.61
C ASP A 171 -15.12 3.54 30.26
N VAL A 172 -13.95 4.19 30.33
CA VAL A 172 -13.79 5.60 29.93
C VAL A 172 -14.01 5.76 28.42
N PHE A 173 -13.48 4.84 27.61
CA PHE A 173 -13.71 4.86 26.16
C PHE A 173 -15.19 4.66 25.83
N GLU A 174 -15.81 3.62 26.38
CA GLU A 174 -17.23 3.35 26.13
C GLU A 174 -18.11 4.50 26.61
N SER A 175 -17.85 5.10 27.76
CA SER A 175 -18.59 6.26 28.24
C SER A 175 -18.47 7.49 27.35
N ARG A 176 -17.36 7.65 26.63
CA ARG A 176 -17.08 8.85 25.81
C ARG A 176 -17.46 8.68 24.34
N TYR A 177 -17.26 7.50 23.77
CA TYR A 177 -17.30 7.28 22.33
C TYR A 177 -18.35 6.27 21.87
N LYS A 178 -18.96 5.50 22.79
CA LYS A 178 -20.03 4.58 22.42
C LYS A 178 -21.30 5.37 22.15
N LEU A 179 -21.74 5.38 20.90
CA LEU A 179 -23.04 5.94 20.53
C LEU A 179 -24.15 5.16 21.26
N SER A 180 -25.16 5.86 21.75
CA SER A 180 -26.31 5.21 22.37
C SER A 180 -27.10 4.45 21.30
N SER A 181 -27.34 3.16 21.53
CA SER A 181 -27.98 2.25 20.57
C SER A 181 -29.45 2.56 20.28
N ASN A 182 -30.00 3.61 20.89
CA ASN A 182 -31.42 3.99 20.79
C ASN A 182 -31.65 5.18 19.84
N ILE A 183 -30.60 5.76 19.26
CA ILE A 183 -30.75 6.84 18.28
C ILE A 183 -31.01 6.20 16.91
N ILE A 184 -32.24 6.35 16.44
CA ILE A 184 -32.64 6.01 15.09
C ILE A 184 -32.44 7.27 14.26
N TYR A 185 -31.46 7.26 13.35
CA TYR A 185 -31.29 8.32 12.38
C TYR A 185 -32.30 8.12 11.25
N ASP A 186 -33.15 9.11 11.01
CA ASP A 186 -34.19 9.09 9.97
C ASP A 186 -33.67 9.59 8.61
N LYS A 187 -32.51 10.24 8.60
CA LYS A 187 -31.84 10.76 7.42
C LYS A 187 -30.44 10.15 7.31
N SER A 188 -30.07 9.84 6.07
CA SER A 188 -28.71 9.51 5.69
C SER A 188 -28.29 10.38 4.51
N MET A 189 -27.01 10.69 4.43
CA MET A 189 -26.42 11.48 3.36
C MET A 189 -25.14 10.80 2.88
N ASN A 190 -24.91 10.81 1.56
CA ASN A 190 -23.64 10.38 1.00
C ASN A 190 -22.65 11.54 1.09
N VAL A 191 -21.53 11.31 1.79
CA VAL A 191 -20.43 12.27 1.91
C VAL A 191 -19.17 11.65 1.33
N TYR A 192 -18.51 12.38 0.43
CA TYR A 192 -17.31 11.94 -0.27
C TYR A 192 -16.12 12.78 0.21
N CYS A 193 -15.20 12.13 0.91
CA CYS A 193 -14.01 12.78 1.46
C CYS A 193 -12.80 12.48 0.59
N ASP A 194 -11.93 13.46 0.38
CA ASP A 194 -10.64 13.29 -0.31
C ASP A 194 -9.59 14.23 0.29
N GLY A 195 -8.35 13.74 0.34
CA GLY A 195 -7.19 14.49 0.81
C GLY A 195 -6.04 14.42 -0.18
N SER A 196 -5.43 15.55 -0.49
CA SER A 196 -4.32 15.62 -1.44
C SER A 196 -3.09 16.32 -0.86
N SER A 197 -1.92 15.96 -1.38
CA SER A 197 -0.67 16.63 -1.06
C SER A 197 0.18 16.83 -2.32
N PHE A 198 0.49 18.09 -2.62
CA PHE A 198 1.46 18.47 -3.63
C PHE A 198 2.88 18.34 -3.09
N GLY A 199 3.76 17.62 -3.80
CA GLY A 199 5.14 17.41 -3.36
C GLY A 199 5.26 16.52 -2.12
N ASN A 200 4.31 15.59 -1.91
CA ASN A 200 4.29 14.70 -0.75
C ASN A 200 5.66 14.00 -0.53
N GLY A 201 6.14 14.01 0.71
CA GLY A 201 7.46 13.47 1.08
C GLY A 201 8.63 14.43 0.87
N THR A 202 8.39 15.67 0.43
CA THR A 202 9.41 16.72 0.32
C THR A 202 9.23 17.80 1.39
N SER A 203 10.27 18.61 1.63
CA SER A 203 10.19 19.76 2.53
C SER A 203 9.27 20.87 2.03
N SER A 204 9.00 20.93 0.72
CA SER A 204 8.07 21.87 0.09
C SER A 204 6.63 21.33 0.01
N SER A 205 6.33 20.23 0.67
CA SER A 205 5.01 19.61 0.60
C SER A 205 3.92 20.55 1.10
N ARG A 206 2.79 20.58 0.39
CA ARG A 206 1.58 21.33 0.77
C ARG A 206 0.39 20.40 0.63
N ALA A 207 -0.44 20.31 1.65
CA ALA A 207 -1.59 19.43 1.66
C ALA A 207 -2.88 20.21 1.83
N GLY A 208 -3.98 19.65 1.34
CA GLY A 208 -5.33 20.18 1.48
C GLY A 208 -6.33 19.04 1.42
N TYR A 209 -7.49 19.26 1.99
CA TYR A 209 -8.53 18.27 2.15
C TYR A 209 -9.88 18.85 1.73
N GLY A 210 -10.81 17.97 1.39
CA GLY A 210 -12.16 18.37 1.06
C GLY A 210 -13.19 17.27 1.31
N ALA A 211 -14.43 17.72 1.47
CA ALA A 211 -15.57 16.84 1.62
C ALA A 211 -16.72 17.37 0.76
N TYR A 212 -17.32 16.49 -0.01
CA TYR A 212 -18.48 16.77 -0.84
C TYR A 212 -19.73 16.10 -0.27
N PHE A 213 -20.74 16.90 0.02
CA PHE A 213 -22.01 16.51 0.63
C PHE A 213 -23.08 16.45 -0.46
N GLU A 214 -23.57 15.24 -0.75
CA GLU A 214 -24.54 15.06 -1.83
C GLU A 214 -25.86 15.76 -1.51
N GLY A 215 -26.20 16.79 -2.30
CA GLY A 215 -27.44 17.56 -2.13
C GLY A 215 -27.35 18.73 -1.15
N ALA A 216 -26.19 18.98 -0.53
CA ALA A 216 -25.94 20.08 0.39
C ALA A 216 -24.62 20.82 0.03
N PRO A 217 -24.54 21.49 -1.13
CA PRO A 217 -23.30 22.09 -1.62
C PRO A 217 -22.72 23.18 -0.70
N GLU A 218 -23.56 23.81 0.12
CA GLU A 218 -23.18 24.78 1.16
C GLU A 218 -22.39 24.17 2.33
N GLU A 219 -22.49 22.85 2.53
CA GLU A 219 -21.73 22.10 3.54
C GLU A 219 -20.38 21.60 3.01
N ASN A 220 -20.10 21.76 1.71
CA ASN A 220 -18.86 21.31 1.11
C ASN A 220 -17.63 21.98 1.72
N ILE A 221 -16.60 21.18 1.97
CA ILE A 221 -15.34 21.62 2.57
C ILE A 221 -14.25 21.60 1.50
N SER A 222 -13.43 22.66 1.44
CA SER A 222 -12.22 22.71 0.60
C SER A 222 -11.16 23.58 1.24
N GLU A 223 -10.32 22.96 2.08
CA GLU A 223 -9.44 23.69 2.98
C GLU A 223 -7.98 23.20 2.90
N PRO A 224 -7.00 24.10 3.02
CA PRO A 224 -5.60 23.73 3.17
C PRO A 224 -5.33 23.14 4.57
N LEU A 225 -4.37 22.22 4.66
CA LEU A 225 -3.95 21.66 5.93
C LEU A 225 -3.06 22.66 6.69
N MET A 226 -3.61 23.35 7.69
CA MET A 226 -3.00 24.56 8.27
C MET A 226 -1.78 24.34 9.17
N SER A 227 -1.71 23.21 9.85
CA SER A 227 -0.63 22.92 10.81
C SER A 227 0.00 21.56 10.54
N GLY A 228 1.07 21.20 11.26
CA GLY A 228 1.63 19.85 11.23
C GLY A 228 2.22 19.38 9.89
N ALA A 229 2.43 18.07 9.79
CA ALA A 229 3.03 17.46 8.61
C ALA A 229 2.10 17.52 7.40
N GLN A 230 2.61 18.11 6.30
CA GLN A 230 1.92 18.22 5.02
C GLN A 230 2.02 16.91 4.25
N THR A 231 1.14 15.96 4.53
CA THR A 231 1.18 14.61 3.93
C THR A 231 -0.18 14.22 3.39
N ASN A 232 -0.20 13.33 2.40
CA ASN A 232 -1.46 12.81 1.85
C ASN A 232 -2.30 12.15 2.94
N ASN A 233 -1.71 11.21 3.67
CA ASN A 233 -2.42 10.45 4.71
C ASN A 233 -3.07 11.37 5.75
N ARG A 234 -2.40 12.46 6.13
CA ARG A 234 -2.99 13.40 7.09
C ARG A 234 -4.16 14.17 6.48
N ALA A 235 -4.04 14.63 5.23
CA ALA A 235 -5.15 15.30 4.55
C ALA A 235 -6.38 14.40 4.42
N GLU A 236 -6.19 13.11 4.09
CA GLU A 236 -7.29 12.13 3.96
C GLU A 236 -8.03 11.95 5.30
N ILE A 237 -7.29 11.85 6.41
CA ILE A 237 -7.87 11.72 7.75
C ILE A 237 -8.56 13.01 8.19
N GLU A 238 -7.96 14.17 7.88
CA GLU A 238 -8.55 15.47 8.20
C GLU A 238 -9.85 15.69 7.44
N ALA A 239 -9.95 15.28 6.17
CA ALA A 239 -11.17 15.33 5.37
C ALA A 239 -12.34 14.64 6.07
N VAL A 240 -12.12 13.40 6.54
CA VAL A 240 -13.14 12.62 7.25
C VAL A 240 -13.45 13.23 8.61
N SER A 241 -12.44 13.70 9.33
CA SER A 241 -12.60 14.34 10.64
C SER A 241 -13.49 15.58 10.56
N GLU A 242 -13.22 16.49 9.61
CA GLU A 242 -14.01 17.71 9.45
C GLU A 242 -15.43 17.41 8.95
N ALA A 243 -15.60 16.47 8.02
CA ALA A 243 -16.92 16.05 7.56
C ALA A 243 -17.81 15.48 8.69
N LEU A 244 -17.20 14.87 9.71
CA LEU A 244 -17.93 14.34 10.88
C LEU A 244 -18.24 15.42 11.93
N LYS A 245 -17.47 16.50 12.01
CA LYS A 245 -17.71 17.58 12.98
C LYS A 245 -18.96 18.39 12.63
N GLU A 246 -19.11 18.77 11.37
CA GLU A 246 -20.23 19.59 10.89
C GLU A 246 -21.59 18.86 10.99
N ASN A 247 -21.58 17.52 11.00
CA ASN A 247 -22.79 16.69 11.06
C ASN A 247 -23.23 16.26 12.48
N MET A 248 -22.53 16.72 13.54
CA MET A 248 -22.86 16.38 14.94
C MET A 248 -23.48 17.56 15.72
N GLY A 249 -23.90 18.62 15.03
CA GLY A 249 -24.58 19.79 15.60
C GLY A 249 -26.09 19.66 15.71
#